data_AF-A0A5E7HLG3-F1
#
_entry.id   AF-A0A5E7HLG3-F1
#
_cell.length_a   1.000
_cell.length_b   1.000
_cell.length_c   1.000
_cell.angle_alpha   90.00
_cell.angle_beta   90.00
_cell.angle_gamma   90.00
#
_symmetry.space_group_name_H-M   'P 1'
#
loop_
_entity.id
_entity.type
_entity.pdbx_description
1 polymer ?
#
loop_
_entity_poly.entity_id
_entity_poly.type
_entity_poly.pdbx_seq_one_letter_code
_entity_poly.pdbx_strand_id
1 'polypeptide(L)'
;MTVETVGTVSSVITSTDVTFYLSIAAALISLATFIVGYSQMRIASAKIKLDLYNKRFNVYLATLAFFQSVYDKDAPSMNAKYDEFAKCCRESQFLFDEKDGVFETMRKLIKIGGDILSYDRSLSGADADATLMLNQKIDEAKVAFGKELIRLEDQLTKYISFKTIAGW
;
A
#
# COMPACT_ATOMS: atom_id res chain seq x y z
N MET A 1 6.45 -71.01 58.73
CA MET A 1 6.16 -70.86 57.30
C MET A 1 5.70 -69.43 57.06
N THR A 2 6.58 -68.63 56.48
CA THR A 2 6.38 -67.25 56.06
C THR A 2 5.72 -67.24 54.68
N VAL A 3 4.57 -66.57 54.54
CA VAL A 3 4.03 -66.22 53.23
C VAL A 3 3.84 -64.72 53.23
N GLU A 4 4.80 -64.03 52.62
CA GLU A 4 4.75 -62.61 52.34
C GLU A 4 3.71 -62.38 51.25
N THR A 5 2.65 -61.64 51.59
CA THR A 5 1.72 -61.12 50.59
C THR A 5 2.33 -59.86 50.01
N VAL A 6 3.03 -60.02 48.88
CA VAL A 6 3.52 -58.90 48.06
C VAL A 6 2.30 -58.19 47.48
N GLY A 7 1.92 -57.08 48.12
CA GLY A 7 0.87 -56.19 47.63
C GLY A 7 1.34 -55.48 46.36
N THR A 8 0.83 -55.92 45.21
CA THR A 8 0.88 -55.16 43.96
C THR A 8 0.07 -53.88 44.14
N VAL A 9 0.76 -52.74 44.33
CA VAL A 9 0.12 -51.42 44.29
C VAL A 9 -0.16 -51.09 42.82
N SER A 10 -1.29 -51.58 42.31
CA SER A 10 -1.89 -51.03 41.10
C SER A 10 -2.37 -49.63 41.44
N SER A 11 -1.69 -48.59 40.94
CA SER A 11 -2.15 -47.22 41.05
C SER A 11 -3.49 -47.09 40.32
N VAL A 12 -4.58 -47.17 41.06
CA VAL A 12 -5.93 -46.90 40.56
C VAL A 12 -5.97 -45.41 40.27
N ILE A 13 -5.88 -45.04 38.99
CA ILE A 13 -6.12 -43.66 38.55
C ILE A 13 -7.58 -43.36 38.90
N THR A 14 -7.79 -42.46 39.85
CA THR A 14 -9.14 -42.07 40.25
C THR A 14 -9.70 -41.06 39.24
N SER A 15 -11.02 -40.99 39.06
CA SER A 15 -11.66 -40.05 38.13
C SER A 15 -11.27 -38.58 38.40
N THR A 16 -10.90 -38.28 39.64
CA THR A 16 -10.38 -36.98 40.09
C THR A 16 -9.03 -36.65 39.47
N ASP A 17 -8.11 -37.63 39.39
CA ASP A 17 -6.78 -37.46 38.78
C ASP A 17 -6.92 -37.17 37.28
N VAL A 18 -7.80 -37.90 36.60
CA VAL A 18 -8.09 -37.68 35.17
C VAL A 18 -8.62 -36.27 34.92
N THR A 19 -9.54 -35.79 35.76
CA THR A 19 -10.13 -34.44 35.65
C THR A 19 -9.08 -33.36 35.91
N PHE A 20 -8.17 -33.58 36.85
CA PHE A 20 -7.07 -32.67 37.16
C PHE A 20 -6.08 -32.54 35.99
N TYR A 21 -5.62 -33.66 35.43
CA TYR A 21 -4.74 -33.66 34.25
C TYR A 21 -5.41 -33.03 33.03
N LEU A 22 -6.69 -33.31 32.80
CA LEU A 22 -7.46 -32.70 31.71
C LEU A 22 -7.57 -31.18 31.89
N SER A 23 -7.78 -30.71 33.11
CA SER A 23 -7.87 -29.27 33.41
C SER A 23 -6.55 -28.55 33.16
N ILE A 24 -5.41 -29.15 33.54
CA ILE A 24 -4.08 -28.60 33.25
C ILE A 24 -3.82 -28.59 31.75
N ALA A 25 -4.09 -29.69 31.05
CA ALA A 25 -3.92 -29.77 29.60
C ALA A 25 -4.78 -28.73 28.89
N ALA A 26 -6.04 -28.56 29.28
CA ALA A 26 -6.95 -27.55 28.75
C ALA A 26 -6.42 -26.12 29.01
N ALA A 27 -5.91 -25.84 30.20
CA ALA A 27 -5.32 -24.54 30.53
C ALA A 27 -4.08 -24.23 29.67
N LEU A 28 -3.19 -25.21 29.48
CA LEU A 28 -2.00 -25.06 28.64
C LEU A 28 -2.35 -24.86 27.17
N ILE A 29 -3.31 -25.64 26.65
CA ILE A 29 -3.80 -25.48 25.28
C ILE A 29 -4.45 -24.10 25.10
N SER A 30 -5.28 -23.67 26.04
CA SER A 30 -5.92 -22.34 26.00
C SER A 30 -4.88 -21.22 25.98
N LEU A 31 -3.82 -21.32 26.80
CA LEU A 31 -2.74 -20.34 26.84
C LEU A 31 -1.96 -20.33 25.52
N ALA A 32 -1.63 -21.50 24.98
CA ALA A 32 -0.95 -21.62 23.70
C ALA A 32 -1.80 -21.03 22.56
N THR A 33 -3.11 -21.34 22.52
CA THR A 33 -4.04 -20.78 21.54
C THR A 33 -4.15 -19.25 21.67
N PHE A 34 -4.16 -18.72 22.89
CA PHE A 34 -4.17 -17.27 23.12
C PHE A 34 -2.90 -16.59 22.57
N ILE A 35 -1.72 -17.16 22.84
CA ILE A 35 -0.44 -16.63 22.33
C ILE A 35 -0.41 -16.65 20.80
N VAL A 36 -0.86 -17.75 20.19
CA VAL A 36 -0.93 -17.88 18.74
C VAL A 36 -1.92 -16.87 18.16
N GLY A 37 -3.12 -16.74 18.74
CA GLY A 37 -4.13 -15.77 18.31
C GLY A 37 -3.64 -14.32 18.40
N TYR A 38 -2.98 -13.97 19.50
CA TYR A 38 -2.36 -12.65 19.69
C TYR A 38 -1.26 -12.39 18.65
N SER A 39 -0.44 -13.40 18.36
CA SER A 39 0.60 -13.30 17.34
C SER A 39 0.01 -13.12 15.94
N GLN A 40 -1.05 -13.87 15.60
CA GLN A 40 -1.76 -13.72 14.32
C GLN A 40 -2.39 -12.33 14.19
N MET A 41 -2.99 -11.79 15.25
CA MET A 41 -3.55 -10.44 15.26
C MET A 41 -2.47 -9.36 15.02
N ARG A 42 -1.29 -9.51 15.63
CA ARG A 42 -0.15 -8.60 15.39
C ARG A 42 0.34 -8.67 13.95
N ILE A 43 0.47 -9.88 13.39
CA ILE A 43 0.89 -10.08 11.99
C ILE A 43 -0.15 -9.49 11.03
N ALA A 44 -1.44 -9.74 11.26
CA ALA A 44 -2.52 -9.18 10.45
C ALA A 44 -2.50 -7.64 10.47
N SER A 45 -2.28 -7.04 11.65
CA SER A 45 -2.16 -5.60 11.80
C SER A 45 -0.95 -5.03 11.04
N ALA A 46 0.20 -5.71 11.09
CA ALA A 46 1.39 -5.33 10.33
C ALA A 46 1.15 -5.44 8.81
N LYS A 47 0.43 -6.48 8.37
CA LYS A 47 0.06 -6.67 6.95
C LYS A 47 -0.85 -5.57 6.45
N ILE A 48 -1.84 -5.14 7.24
CA ILE A 48 -2.73 -4.02 6.89
C ILE A 48 -1.93 -2.72 6.74
N LYS A 49 -0.97 -2.45 7.63
CA LYS A 49 -0.10 -1.27 7.53
C LYS A 49 0.75 -1.30 6.25
N LEU A 50 1.30 -2.46 5.92
CA LEU A 50 2.09 -2.64 4.69
C LEU A 50 1.22 -2.47 3.43
N ASP A 51 -0.01 -2.99 3.43
CA ASP A 51 -0.95 -2.83 2.32
C ASP A 51 -1.31 -1.35 2.11
N LEU A 52 -1.59 -0.63 3.20
CA LEU A 52 -1.89 0.81 3.14
C LEU A 52 -0.67 1.61 2.63
N TYR A 53 0.54 1.28 3.09
CA TYR A 53 1.77 1.86 2.58
C TYR A 53 1.92 1.60 1.07
N ASN A 54 1.79 0.34 0.63
CA ASN A 54 1.95 -0.03 -0.77
C ASN A 54 0.93 0.68 -1.66
N LYS A 55 -0.33 0.81 -1.22
CA LYS A 55 -1.36 1.55 -1.96
C LYS A 55 -1.01 3.03 -2.11
N ARG A 56 -0.54 3.68 -1.02
CA ARG A 56 -0.11 5.09 -1.04
C ARG A 56 1.14 5.30 -1.90
N PHE A 57 2.09 4.37 -1.86
CA PHE A 57 3.29 4.43 -2.68
C PHE A 57 3.00 4.15 -4.16
N ASN A 58 2.05 3.26 -4.46
CA ASN A 58 1.65 2.95 -5.84
C ASN A 58 1.12 4.19 -6.57
N VAL A 59 0.46 5.09 -5.86
CA VAL A 59 0.02 6.39 -6.41
C VAL A 59 1.19 7.23 -6.91
N TYR A 60 2.26 7.31 -6.11
CA TYR A 60 3.48 8.00 -6.51
C TYR A 60 4.12 7.33 -7.73
N LEU A 61 4.25 5.99 -7.71
CA LEU A 61 4.81 5.24 -8.84
C LEU A 61 4.04 5.44 -10.14
N ALA A 62 2.70 5.42 -10.09
CA ALA A 62 1.87 5.66 -11.27
C ALA A 62 2.04 7.09 -11.82
N THR A 63 2.14 8.08 -10.94
CA THR A 63 2.38 9.48 -11.32
C THR A 63 3.75 9.64 -11.98
N LEU A 64 4.79 9.04 -11.39
CA LEU A 64 6.16 9.09 -11.90
C LEU A 64 6.29 8.33 -13.22
N ALA A 65 5.63 7.19 -13.37
CA ALA A 65 5.63 6.42 -14.61
C ALA A 65 4.97 7.21 -15.76
N PHE A 66 3.88 7.93 -15.48
CA PHE A 66 3.29 8.85 -16.45
C PHE A 66 4.25 9.99 -16.78
N PHE A 67 4.86 10.63 -15.78
CA PHE A 67 5.86 11.67 -15.99
C PHE A 67 7.01 11.19 -16.88
N GLN A 68 7.56 9.99 -16.64
CA GLN A 68 8.61 9.42 -17.49
C GLN A 68 8.13 9.22 -18.93
N SER A 69 6.90 8.71 -19.13
CA SER A 69 6.33 8.53 -20.48
C SER A 69 6.11 9.83 -21.26
N VAL A 70 6.04 10.98 -20.57
CA VAL A 70 5.93 12.31 -21.21
C VAL A 70 7.27 12.78 -21.81
N TYR A 71 8.40 12.28 -21.29
CA TYR A 71 9.75 12.62 -21.79
C TYR A 71 10.32 11.55 -22.70
N ASP A 72 9.88 10.31 -22.55
CA ASP A 72 10.32 9.19 -23.35
C ASP A 72 9.47 9.06 -24.62
N LYS A 73 10.10 9.30 -25.78
CA LYS A 73 9.44 9.21 -27.09
C LYS A 73 9.17 7.77 -27.53
N ASP A 74 9.84 6.79 -26.91
CA ASP A 74 9.79 5.37 -27.27
C ASP A 74 9.00 4.53 -26.24
N ALA A 75 8.44 5.16 -25.21
CA ALA A 75 7.70 4.49 -24.14
C ALA A 75 6.37 3.85 -24.61
N PRO A 76 5.88 2.79 -23.93
CA PRO A 76 4.53 2.27 -24.14
C PRO A 76 3.50 3.40 -24.05
N SER A 77 2.43 3.32 -24.85
CA SER A 77 1.57 4.47 -25.16
C SER A 77 1.30 5.35 -23.94
N MET A 78 1.68 6.62 -24.03
CA MET A 78 1.49 7.63 -22.99
C MET A 78 0.03 7.66 -22.48
N ASN A 79 -0.93 7.34 -23.36
CA ASN A 79 -2.34 7.16 -23.01
C ASN A 79 -2.57 6.06 -21.96
N ALA A 80 -1.96 4.88 -22.11
CA ALA A 80 -2.12 3.78 -21.16
C ALA A 80 -1.59 4.16 -19.76
N LYS A 81 -0.46 4.87 -19.71
CA LYS A 81 0.12 5.37 -18.45
C LYS A 81 -0.70 6.49 -17.81
N TYR A 82 -1.31 7.33 -18.63
CA TYR A 82 -2.27 8.33 -18.17
C TYR A 82 -3.53 7.69 -17.57
N ASP A 83 -4.09 6.68 -18.24
CA ASP A 83 -5.29 5.98 -17.74
C ASP A 83 -5.01 5.25 -16.41
N GLU A 84 -3.83 4.62 -16.30
CA GLU A 84 -3.35 3.99 -15.06
C GLU A 84 -3.22 5.03 -13.93
N PHE A 85 -2.62 6.18 -14.20
CA PHE A 85 -2.51 7.28 -13.25
C PHE A 85 -3.88 7.85 -12.85
N ALA A 86 -4.77 8.09 -13.80
CA ALA A 86 -6.11 8.62 -13.56
C ALA A 86 -6.95 7.68 -12.69
N LYS A 87 -6.83 6.36 -12.92
CA LYS A 87 -7.43 5.33 -12.07
C LYS A 87 -6.86 5.38 -10.65
N CYS A 88 -5.54 5.36 -10.51
CA CYS A 88 -4.89 5.44 -9.19
C CYS A 88 -5.29 6.69 -8.41
N CYS A 89 -5.47 7.83 -9.08
CA CYS A 89 -5.96 9.05 -8.45
C CYS A 89 -7.37 8.93 -7.91
N ARG A 90 -8.28 8.25 -8.62
CA ARG A 90 -9.64 8.04 -8.13
C ARG A 90 -9.67 7.08 -6.95
N GLU A 91 -8.87 6.02 -7.01
CA GLU A 91 -8.75 5.06 -5.92
C GLU A 91 -8.10 5.67 -4.67
N SER A 92 -7.20 6.64 -4.85
CA SER A 92 -6.47 7.27 -3.77
C SER A 92 -7.24 8.33 -2.99
N GLN A 93 -8.41 8.77 -3.47
CA GLN A 93 -9.27 9.74 -2.78
C GLN A 93 -9.57 9.32 -1.33
N PHE A 94 -9.65 8.02 -1.07
CA PHE A 94 -9.96 7.48 0.26
C PHE A 94 -8.71 7.12 1.09
N LEU A 95 -7.50 7.29 0.53
CA LEU A 95 -6.25 6.89 1.17
C LEU A 95 -5.55 8.02 1.91
N PHE A 96 -5.93 9.28 1.63
CA PHE A 96 -5.30 10.48 2.15
C PHE A 96 -6.32 11.36 2.89
N ASP A 97 -5.84 12.13 3.85
CA ASP A 97 -6.66 13.11 4.55
C ASP A 97 -6.91 14.31 3.63
N GLU A 98 -8.16 14.77 3.54
CA GLU A 98 -8.57 15.91 2.70
C GLU A 98 -7.75 17.18 2.99
N LYS A 99 -7.37 17.38 4.26
CA LYS A 99 -6.59 18.54 4.72
C LYS A 99 -5.18 18.60 4.12
N ASP A 100 -4.62 17.45 3.76
CA ASP A 100 -3.26 17.39 3.22
C ASP A 100 -3.23 17.78 1.73
N GLY A 101 -4.39 17.89 1.08
CA GLY A 101 -4.54 18.41 -0.30
C GLY A 101 -3.85 17.56 -1.37
N VAL A 102 -3.56 16.30 -1.07
CA VAL A 102 -2.89 15.36 -1.98
C VAL A 102 -3.76 15.12 -3.22
N PHE A 103 -5.05 14.86 -3.02
CA PHE A 103 -6.00 14.57 -4.10
C PHE A 103 -6.16 15.75 -5.06
N GLU A 104 -6.11 16.98 -4.55
CA GLU A 104 -6.21 18.23 -5.30
C GLU A 104 -4.96 18.43 -6.16
N THR A 105 -3.78 18.17 -5.61
CA THR A 105 -2.51 18.16 -6.38
C THR A 105 -2.56 17.10 -7.47
N MET A 106 -3.01 15.89 -7.15
CA MET A 106 -3.16 14.82 -8.15
C MET A 106 -4.17 15.17 -9.26
N ARG A 107 -5.29 15.81 -8.92
CA ARG A 107 -6.28 16.26 -9.91
C ARG A 107 -5.69 17.31 -10.85
N LYS A 108 -4.85 18.21 -10.34
CA LYS A 108 -4.11 19.17 -11.17
C LYS A 108 -3.14 18.45 -12.11
N LEU A 109 -2.41 17.45 -11.61
CA LEU A 109 -1.50 16.63 -12.41
C LEU A 109 -2.24 15.88 -13.52
N ILE A 110 -3.43 15.33 -13.25
CA ILE A 110 -4.29 14.73 -14.29
C ILE A 110 -4.64 15.77 -15.35
N LYS A 111 -5.07 16.97 -14.94
CA LYS A 111 -5.42 18.02 -15.90
C LYS A 111 -4.24 18.39 -16.80
N ILE A 112 -3.08 18.64 -16.19
CA ILE A 112 -1.85 18.98 -16.92
C ILE A 112 -1.45 17.82 -17.86
N GLY A 113 -1.52 16.57 -17.39
CA GLY A 113 -1.25 15.40 -18.21
C GLY A 113 -2.21 15.25 -19.40
N GLY A 114 -3.50 15.55 -19.19
CA GLY A 114 -4.50 15.58 -20.25
C GLY A 114 -4.24 16.68 -21.29
N ASP A 115 -3.80 17.86 -20.86
CA ASP A 115 -3.39 18.95 -21.75
C ASP A 115 -2.19 18.53 -22.62
N ILE A 116 -1.17 17.89 -22.03
CA ILE A 116 0.00 17.37 -22.76
C ILE A 116 -0.43 16.35 -23.81
N LEU A 117 -1.27 15.37 -23.45
CA LEU A 117 -1.80 14.37 -24.39
C LEU A 117 -2.60 15.01 -25.54
N SER A 118 -3.38 16.05 -25.23
CA SER A 118 -4.17 16.76 -26.24
C SER A 118 -3.26 17.51 -27.21
N TYR A 119 -2.21 18.16 -26.72
CA TYR A 119 -1.25 18.87 -27.57
C TYR A 119 -0.42 17.90 -28.41
N ASP A 120 0.01 16.78 -27.83
CA ASP A 120 0.75 15.72 -28.53
C ASP A 120 -0.08 15.14 -29.69
N ARG A 121 -1.36 14.84 -29.46
CA ARG A 121 -2.27 14.39 -30.53
C ARG A 121 -2.47 15.44 -31.62
N SER A 122 -2.44 16.72 -31.25
CA SER A 122 -2.63 17.83 -32.19
C SER A 122 -1.40 18.07 -33.07
N LEU A 123 -0.20 17.63 -32.65
CA LEU A 123 1.02 17.75 -33.44
C LEU A 123 0.99 16.95 -34.74
N SER A 124 0.31 15.80 -34.78
CA SER A 124 0.29 14.91 -35.96
C SER A 124 -0.37 15.52 -37.21
N GLY A 125 -1.09 16.63 -37.09
CA GLY A 125 -1.76 17.31 -38.21
C GLY A 125 -1.47 18.81 -38.30
N ALA A 126 -0.50 19.30 -37.54
CA ALA A 126 -0.18 20.72 -37.45
C ALA A 126 0.75 21.18 -38.59
N ASP A 127 0.59 22.42 -39.06
CA ASP A 127 1.59 23.06 -39.91
C ASP A 127 2.83 23.48 -39.08
N ALA A 128 3.86 24.03 -39.74
CA ALA A 128 5.12 24.35 -39.08
C ALA A 128 4.99 25.40 -37.97
N ASP A 129 4.10 26.39 -38.12
CA ASP A 129 3.88 27.45 -37.14
C ASP A 129 3.09 26.92 -35.93
N ALA A 130 2.01 26.19 -36.19
CA ALA A 130 1.22 25.50 -35.18
C ALA A 130 2.05 24.45 -34.41
N THR A 131 2.96 23.75 -35.08
CA THR A 131 3.90 22.80 -34.46
C THR A 131 4.79 23.51 -33.44
N LEU A 132 5.33 24.68 -33.77
CA LEU A 132 6.19 25.43 -32.87
C LEU A 132 5.41 25.92 -31.63
N MET A 133 4.22 26.46 -31.83
CA MET A 133 3.34 26.87 -30.72
C MET A 133 2.93 25.70 -29.83
N LEU A 134 2.60 24.54 -30.40
CA LEU A 134 2.20 23.35 -29.64
C LEU A 134 3.37 22.78 -28.82
N ASN A 135 4.58 22.72 -29.39
CA ASN A 135 5.77 22.30 -28.65
C ASN A 135 6.05 23.22 -27.47
N GLN A 136 5.93 24.54 -27.64
CA GLN A 136 6.08 25.48 -26.53
C GLN A 136 5.06 25.21 -25.41
N LYS A 137 3.78 24.98 -25.75
CA LYS A 137 2.75 24.64 -24.76
C LYS A 137 3.01 23.32 -24.05
N ILE A 138 3.51 22.32 -24.77
CA ILE A 138 3.92 21.03 -24.20
C ILE A 138 5.06 21.24 -23.20
N ASP A 139 6.07 22.03 -23.54
CA ASP A 139 7.20 22.29 -22.66
C ASP A 139 6.78 23.08 -21.41
N GLU A 140 5.90 24.08 -21.55
CA GLU A 140 5.31 24.80 -20.42
C GLU A 140 4.51 23.86 -19.50
N ALA A 141 3.70 22.96 -20.08
CA ALA A 141 2.92 21.98 -19.34
C ALA A 141 3.81 20.95 -18.64
N LYS A 142 4.91 20.51 -19.27
CA LYS A 142 5.93 19.62 -18.67
C LYS A 142 6.58 20.28 -17.45
N VAL A 143 6.95 21.55 -17.54
CA VAL A 143 7.51 22.32 -16.42
C VAL A 143 6.48 22.46 -15.29
N ALA A 144 5.22 22.74 -15.62
CA ALA A 144 4.14 22.81 -14.63
C ALA A 144 3.91 21.45 -13.95
N PHE A 145 3.94 20.35 -14.71
CA PHE A 145 3.82 19.00 -14.18
C PHE A 145 4.94 18.70 -13.18
N GLY A 146 6.20 18.98 -13.54
CA GLY A 146 7.34 18.75 -12.65
C GLY A 146 7.23 19.51 -11.32
N LYS A 147 6.73 20.75 -11.34
CA LYS A 147 6.50 21.55 -10.12
C LYS A 147 5.43 20.93 -9.21
N GLU A 148 4.30 20.50 -9.78
CA GLU A 148 3.24 19.86 -9.00
C GLU A 148 3.63 18.44 -8.56
N LEU A 149 4.52 17.75 -9.29
CA LEU A 149 5.09 16.46 -8.87
C LEU A 149 5.96 16.62 -7.62
N ILE A 150 6.86 17.61 -7.58
CA ILE A 150 7.67 17.90 -6.38
C ILE A 150 6.76 18.24 -5.18
N ARG A 151 5.69 19.00 -5.42
CA ARG A 151 4.69 19.30 -4.39
C ARG A 151 4.02 18.02 -3.88
N LEU A 152 3.65 17.12 -4.78
CA LEU A 152 3.07 15.84 -4.43
C LEU A 152 4.03 15.01 -3.58
N GLU A 153 5.32 14.96 -3.92
CA GLU A 153 6.35 14.26 -3.16
C GLU A 153 6.48 14.78 -1.72
N ASP A 154 6.45 16.11 -1.54
CA ASP A 154 6.47 16.73 -0.22
C ASP A 154 5.23 16.34 0.60
N GLN A 155 4.03 16.42 0.01
CA GLN A 155 2.79 16.01 0.67
C GLN A 155 2.77 14.52 1.03
N LEU A 156 3.32 13.67 0.16
CA LEU A 156 3.38 12.23 0.37
C LEU A 156 4.46 11.82 1.39
N THR A 157 5.44 12.68 1.68
CA THR A 157 6.51 12.39 2.65
C THR A 157 5.95 12.01 4.02
N LYS A 158 4.89 12.70 4.48
CA LYS A 158 4.17 12.38 5.73
C LYS A 158 3.62 10.95 5.76
N TYR A 159 3.26 10.42 4.60
CA TYR A 159 2.56 9.14 4.44
C TYR A 159 3.47 7.97 4.09
N ILE A 160 4.64 8.25 3.52
CA ILE A 160 5.62 7.26 3.03
C ILE A 160 6.81 7.14 4.01
N SER A 161 7.03 8.12 4.88
CA SER A 161 8.06 8.09 5.92
C SER A 161 7.88 6.92 6.93
N PHE A 162 8.70 5.87 6.80
CA PHE A 162 8.80 4.80 7.80
C PHE A 162 9.38 5.27 9.15
N LYS A 163 9.94 6.48 9.23
CA LYS A 163 10.51 7.03 10.48
C LYS A 163 9.44 7.27 11.55
N THR A 164 8.17 7.36 11.16
CA THR A 164 7.04 7.60 12.06
C THR A 164 6.14 6.38 12.17
N ILE A 165 6.72 5.17 12.10
CA ILE A 165 6.00 3.98 12.58
C ILE A 165 6.15 3.97 14.09
N ALA A 166 5.32 4.78 14.76
CA ALA A 166 4.94 4.51 16.12
C ALA A 166 4.21 3.15 16.09
N GLY A 167 4.96 2.09 16.38
CA GLY A 167 4.38 0.95 17.06
C GLY A 167 3.73 1.46 18.34
N TRP A 168 2.58 0.90 18.68
CA TRP A 168 2.18 0.88 20.08
C TRP A 168 3.27 0.18 20.89
#